data_AF-A0A973D3Y9-F1
#
_entry.id   AF-A0A973D3Y9-F1
#
_cell.length_a   1.000
_cell.length_b   1.000
_cell.length_c   1.000
_cell.angle_alpha   90.00
_cell.angle_beta   90.00
_cell.angle_gamma   90.00
#
_symmetry.space_group_name_H-M   'P 1'
#
loop_
_entity.id
_entity.type
_entity.pdbx_description
1 polymer ?
#
loop_
_entity_poly.entity_id
_entity_poly.type
_entity_poly.pdbx_seq_one_letter_code
_entity_poly.pdbx_strand_id
1 'polypeptide(L)'
;MKIDTDRMTHGKEVAKRLRGAGQGGIPWMVILDAQGKALINADGPEGNIGCPVQPQERAHFMEMVKTTRTKLTDGDLSTLSEELQKFADKIMAARRR
;
A
#
# COMPACT_ATOMS: atom_id res chain seq x y z
N MET A 1 -8.81 6.97 -0.39
CA MET A 1 -9.53 6.05 0.51
C MET A 1 -9.17 6.42 1.96
N LYS A 2 -10.07 7.13 2.67
CA LYS A 2 -10.06 7.16 4.14
C LYS A 2 -10.82 5.93 4.60
N ILE A 3 -10.43 5.28 5.70
CA ILE A 3 -11.38 4.44 6.43
C ILE A 3 -12.53 5.39 6.80
N ASP A 4 -13.74 5.08 6.36
CA ASP A 4 -14.89 5.93 6.62
C ASP A 4 -15.30 5.75 8.09
N THR A 5 -14.71 6.56 8.95
CA THR A 5 -14.88 6.49 10.40
C THR A 5 -16.26 6.92 10.88
N ASP A 6 -17.07 7.50 10.00
CA ASP A 6 -18.38 8.06 10.34
C ASP A 6 -19.52 7.14 9.88
N ARG A 7 -19.34 6.42 8.78
CA ARG A 7 -20.34 5.47 8.25
C ARG A 7 -19.98 4.00 8.49
N MET A 8 -18.71 3.65 8.68
CA MET A 8 -18.35 2.26 9.00
C MET A 8 -18.45 2.04 10.51
N THR A 9 -19.30 1.10 10.91
CA THR A 9 -19.37 0.63 12.29
C THR A 9 -17.97 0.22 12.75
N HIS A 10 -17.53 0.79 13.87
CA HIS A 10 -16.19 0.63 14.45
C HIS A 10 -15.01 1.19 13.61
N GLY A 11 -15.26 2.05 12.62
CA GLY A 11 -14.21 2.59 11.76
C GLY A 11 -13.14 3.38 12.52
N LYS A 12 -13.52 4.12 13.57
CA LYS A 12 -12.58 4.86 14.44
C LYS A 12 -11.66 3.91 15.21
N GLU A 13 -12.22 2.84 15.74
CA GLU A 13 -11.52 1.82 16.50
C GLU A 13 -10.55 1.04 15.60
N VAL A 14 -10.97 0.70 14.38
CA VAL A 14 -10.11 0.06 13.37
C VAL A 14 -8.96 0.99 12.96
N ALA A 15 -9.25 2.25 12.66
CA ALA A 15 -8.22 3.24 12.31
C ALA A 15 -7.22 3.43 13.47
N LYS A 16 -7.71 3.57 14.71
CA LYS A 16 -6.87 3.69 15.90
C LYS A 16 -6.02 2.45 16.13
N ARG A 17 -6.56 1.23 15.95
CA ARG A 17 -5.83 -0.03 16.12
C ARG A 17 -4.75 -0.21 15.06
N LEU A 18 -5.09 -0.01 13.79
CA LEU A 18 -4.22 -0.40 12.66
C LEU A 18 -3.22 0.69 12.27
N ARG A 19 -3.60 1.97 12.40
CA ARG A 19 -2.78 3.10 11.98
C ARG A 19 -2.29 3.94 13.17
N GLY A 20 -2.97 3.87 14.31
CA GLY A 20 -2.61 4.67 15.50
C GLY A 20 -2.67 6.18 15.21
N ALA A 21 -1.68 6.92 15.72
CA ALA A 21 -1.48 8.34 15.43
C ALA A 21 -0.70 8.58 14.11
N GLY A 22 -0.60 7.57 13.25
CA GLY A 22 0.29 7.52 12.09
C GLY A 22 0.28 8.80 11.24
N GLN A 23 1.48 9.36 11.06
CA GLN A 23 1.73 10.49 10.18
C GLN A 23 1.70 10.03 8.71
N GLY A 24 1.17 10.88 7.81
CA GLY A 24 1.16 10.63 6.37
C GLY A 24 -0.22 10.81 5.72
N GLY A 25 -0.21 10.93 4.40
CA GLY A 25 -1.41 11.17 3.58
C GLY A 25 -2.30 9.94 3.39
N ILE A 26 -3.32 10.10 2.55
CA ILE A 26 -4.11 9.01 1.97
C ILE A 26 -3.80 8.92 0.47
N PRO A 27 -3.96 7.76 -0.18
CA PRO A 27 -4.38 6.47 0.37
C PRO A 27 -3.33 5.84 1.31
N TRP A 28 -3.78 5.01 2.25
CA TRP A 28 -2.95 4.16 3.12
C TRP A 28 -3.59 2.78 3.20
N MET A 29 -2.77 1.74 3.30
CA MET A 29 -3.22 0.34 3.29
C MET A 29 -2.40 -0.53 4.24
N VAL A 30 -3.00 -1.65 4.65
CA VAL A 30 -2.38 -2.67 5.51
C VAL A 30 -2.92 -4.03 5.13
N ILE A 31 -2.06 -5.04 5.14
CA ILE A 31 -2.42 -6.43 4.89
C ILE A 31 -2.45 -7.16 6.22
N LEU A 32 -3.56 -7.84 6.49
CA LEU A 32 -3.79 -8.58 7.74
C LEU A 32 -3.79 -10.09 7.49
N ASP A 33 -3.45 -10.87 8.51
CA ASP A 33 -3.69 -12.31 8.52
C ASP A 33 -5.16 -12.66 8.83
N ALA A 34 -5.47 -13.94 8.84
CA ALA A 34 -6.83 -14.45 9.12
C ALA A 34 -7.33 -14.13 10.53
N GLN A 35 -6.43 -13.80 11.47
CA GLN A 35 -6.74 -13.41 12.84
C GLN A 35 -6.80 -11.88 13.00
N GLY A 36 -6.62 -11.12 11.91
CA GLY A 36 -6.64 -9.67 11.89
C GLY A 36 -5.37 -9.02 12.44
N LYS A 37 -4.26 -9.76 12.58
CA LYS A 37 -2.95 -9.19 12.90
C LYS A 37 -2.35 -8.57 11.65
N ALA A 38 -1.76 -7.38 11.79
CA ALA A 38 -1.05 -6.75 10.68
C ALA A 38 0.22 -7.53 10.33
N LEU A 39 0.35 -7.89 9.06
CA LEU A 39 1.53 -8.52 8.48
C LEU A 39 2.51 -7.46 7.98
N ILE A 40 2.00 -6.47 7.24
CA ILE A 40 2.77 -5.33 6.72
C ILE A 40 1.82 -4.19 6.33
N ASN A 41 2.28 -2.94 6.40
CA ASN A 41 1.51 -1.75 6.05
C ASN A 41 2.23 -0.87 5.01
N ALA A 42 1.53 0.17 4.56
CA ALA A 42 1.99 1.10 3.54
C ALA A 42 3.09 2.09 4.01
N ASP A 43 3.49 2.07 5.28
CA ASP A 43 4.56 2.94 5.77
C ASP A 43 5.91 2.26 5.49
N GLY A 44 6.58 2.74 4.45
CA GLY A 44 7.95 2.35 4.11
C GLY A 44 8.99 3.17 4.89
N PRO A 45 10.29 3.01 4.58
CA PRO A 45 11.36 3.75 5.24
C PRO A 45 11.22 5.29 5.18
N GLU A 46 10.57 5.80 4.13
CA GLU A 46 10.32 7.23 3.92
C GLU A 46 8.89 7.67 4.29
N GLY A 47 8.12 6.79 4.95
CA GLY A 47 6.72 7.02 5.32
C GLY A 47 5.73 6.38 4.35
N ASN A 48 4.48 6.84 4.39
CA ASN A 48 3.39 6.25 3.61
C ASN A 48 3.65 6.33 2.10
N ILE A 49 3.64 5.18 1.43
CA ILE A 49 3.87 5.05 -0.02
C ILE A 49 2.73 5.55 -0.90
N GLY A 50 1.57 5.86 -0.32
CA GLY A 50 0.45 6.48 -1.03
C GLY A 50 0.04 5.73 -2.30
N CYS A 51 0.14 6.41 -3.45
CA CYS A 51 0.01 5.81 -4.77
C CYS A 51 1.43 5.58 -5.32
N PRO A 52 1.94 4.33 -5.39
CA PRO A 52 3.36 4.08 -5.61
C PRO A 52 3.83 4.54 -6.98
N VAL A 53 4.56 5.66 -7.04
CA VAL A 53 5.12 6.24 -8.26
C VAL A 53 6.63 6.40 -8.15
N GLN A 54 7.16 6.67 -6.96
CA GLN A 54 8.60 6.73 -6.75
C GLN A 54 9.19 5.30 -6.63
N PRO A 55 10.48 5.11 -6.97
CA PRO A 55 11.12 3.79 -6.91
C PRO A 55 11.00 3.11 -5.55
N GLN A 56 11.23 3.85 -4.45
CA GLN A 56 11.13 3.34 -3.09
C GLN A 56 9.70 2.96 -2.69
N GLU A 57 8.70 3.71 -3.17
CA GLU A 57 7.29 3.42 -2.95
C GLU A 57 6.89 2.11 -3.64
N ARG A 58 7.34 1.94 -4.90
CA ARG A 58 7.11 0.70 -5.66
C ARG A 58 7.81 -0.48 -5.03
N ALA A 59 9.06 -0.32 -4.59
CA ALA A 59 9.82 -1.38 -3.95
C ALA A 59 9.12 -1.87 -2.66
N HIS A 60 8.67 -0.95 -1.81
CA HIS A 60 7.94 -1.30 -0.59
C HIS A 60 6.59 -1.97 -0.91
N PHE A 61 5.85 -1.48 -1.91
CA PHE A 61 4.62 -2.14 -2.36
C PHE A 61 4.86 -3.58 -2.83
N MET A 62 5.93 -3.80 -3.61
CA MET A 62 6.30 -5.15 -4.06
C MET A 62 6.72 -6.04 -2.90
N GLU A 63 7.41 -5.51 -1.89
CA GLU A 63 7.69 -6.26 -0.66
C GLU A 63 6.40 -6.65 0.06
N MET A 64 5.44 -5.71 0.21
CA MET A 64 4.14 -6.01 0.80
C MET A 64 3.47 -7.22 0.14
N VAL A 65 3.39 -7.22 -1.20
CA VAL A 65 2.79 -8.32 -1.96
C VAL A 65 3.61 -9.60 -1.81
N LYS A 66 4.94 -9.52 -1.88
CA LYS A 66 5.84 -10.67 -1.80
C LYS A 66 5.78 -11.34 -0.43
N THR A 67 5.75 -10.57 0.66
CA THR A 67 5.67 -11.08 2.04
C THR A 67 4.33 -11.77 2.30
N THR A 68 3.24 -11.26 1.70
CA THR A 68 1.88 -11.73 2.05
C THR A 68 1.26 -12.65 1.00
N ARG A 69 1.92 -12.92 -0.12
CA ARG A 69 1.36 -13.78 -1.17
C ARG A 69 1.10 -15.19 -0.65
N THR A 70 -0.05 -15.77 -1.04
CA THR A 70 -0.35 -17.19 -0.78
C THR A 70 -0.31 -18.02 -2.05
N LYS A 71 -0.72 -17.45 -3.19
CA LYS A 71 -0.87 -18.17 -4.47
C LYS A 71 -0.19 -17.50 -5.66
N LEU A 72 0.36 -16.29 -5.49
CA LEU A 72 1.05 -15.60 -6.56
C LEU A 72 2.41 -16.25 -6.82
N THR A 73 2.68 -16.55 -8.07
CA THR A 73 3.97 -17.07 -8.53
C THR A 73 4.98 -15.94 -8.70
N ASP A 74 6.24 -16.29 -8.93
CA ASP A 74 7.27 -15.27 -9.24
C ASP A 74 7.00 -14.61 -10.60
N GLY A 75 6.38 -15.31 -11.54
CA GLY A 75 5.92 -14.75 -12.81
C GLY A 75 4.85 -13.67 -12.61
N ASP A 76 3.88 -13.91 -11.73
CA ASP A 76 2.85 -12.91 -11.39
C ASP A 76 3.46 -11.66 -10.74
N LEU A 77 4.48 -11.84 -9.88
CA LEU A 77 5.21 -10.73 -9.28
C LEU A 77 5.98 -9.92 -10.32
N SER A 78 6.56 -10.56 -11.33
CA SER A 78 7.22 -9.86 -12.44
C SER A 78 6.21 -9.02 -13.22
N THR A 79 5.09 -9.62 -13.61
CA THR A 79 4.02 -8.90 -14.32
C THR A 79 3.51 -7.71 -13.50
N LEU A 80 3.28 -7.88 -12.20
CA LEU A 80 2.85 -6.80 -11.33
C LEU A 80 3.87 -5.66 -11.25
N SER A 81 5.16 -6.00 -11.12
CA SER A 81 6.26 -5.02 -11.11
C SER A 81 6.33 -4.21 -12.41
N GLU A 82 6.19 -4.89 -13.55
CA GLU A 82 6.18 -4.26 -14.88
C GLU A 82 5.00 -3.31 -15.07
N GLU A 83 3.78 -3.72 -14.68
CA GLU A 83 2.60 -2.86 -14.77
C GLU A 83 2.72 -1.64 -13.85
N LEU A 84 3.28 -1.82 -12.64
CA LEU A 84 3.52 -0.72 -11.73
C LEU A 84 4.56 0.26 -12.27
N GLN A 85 5.59 -0.23 -12.97
CA GLN A 85 6.57 0.60 -13.67
C GLN A 85 5.92 1.40 -14.80
N LYS A 86 5.15 0.75 -15.68
CA LYS A 86 4.42 1.42 -16.78
C LYS A 86 3.49 2.51 -16.26
N PHE A 87 2.79 2.26 -15.16
CA PHE A 87 1.95 3.26 -14.51
C PHE A 87 2.78 4.46 -14.02
N ALA A 88 3.89 4.21 -13.33
CA ALA A 88 4.78 5.26 -12.85
C ALA A 88 5.32 6.12 -14.00
N ASP A 89 5.75 5.50 -15.10
CA ASP A 89 6.26 6.20 -16.29
C ASP A 89 5.21 7.13 -16.88
N LYS A 90 3.95 6.66 -16.99
CA LYS A 90 2.82 7.48 -17.47
C LYS A 90 2.57 8.68 -16.57
N ILE A 91 2.55 8.49 -15.25
CA ILE A 91 2.34 9.58 -14.29
C ILE A 91 3.48 10.59 -14.32
N MET A 92 4.72 10.11 -14.35
CA MET A 92 5.90 10.98 -14.38
C MET A 92 6.00 11.76 -15.69
N ALA A 93 5.62 11.16 -16.82
CA ALA A 93 5.51 11.87 -18.10
C ALA A 93 4.43 12.96 -18.07
N ALA A 94 3.28 12.70 -17.43
CA ALA A 94 2.21 13.69 -17.29
C ALA A 94 2.60 14.88 -16.39
N ARG A 95 3.41 14.65 -15.36
CA ARG A 95 3.91 15.70 -14.43
C ARG A 95 4.97 16.62 -15.03
N ARG A 96 5.60 16.21 -16.14
CA ARG A 96 6.62 17.00 -16.86
C ARG A 96 6.02 17.97 -17.90
N ARG A 97 4.71 17.92 -18.13
CA ARG A 97 3.97 18.82 -19.01
C ARG A 97 3.33 19.94 -18.19
#